data_AF-A0A3D3EYY5-F1
#
_entry.id   AF-A0A3D3EYY5-F1
#
_cell.length_a   1.000
_cell.length_b   1.000
_cell.length_c   1.000
_cell.angle_alpha   90.00
_cell.angle_beta   90.00
_cell.angle_gamma   90.00
#
_symmetry.space_group_name_H-M   'P 1'
#
loop_
_entity.id
_entity.type
_entity.pdbx_description
1 polymer ?
#
loop_
_entity_poly.entity_id
_entity_poly.type
_entity_poly.pdbx_seq_one_letter_code
_entity_poly.pdbx_strand_id
1 'polypeptide(L)'
;MKELKTSFYRMLYDQSPVSLWVEDFSEVYRSLMALKQEGIQDIKAHFHTYPEKFRECTAKLRIVDVNQTTLRLFGASSKQDLIDNSHKIFKGDAKESVLASMIAISEGRKSFEGQGINY
;
A
#
# COMPACT_ATOMS: atom_id res chain seq x y z
N MET A 1 32.16 6.31 7.37
CA MET A 1 31.00 6.73 6.55
C MET A 1 30.28 7.85 7.29
N LYS A 2 30.10 9.02 6.67
CA LYS A 2 29.30 10.10 7.29
C LYS A 2 27.84 9.69 7.22
N GLU A 3 27.18 9.56 8.37
CA GLU A 3 25.72 9.41 8.42
C GLU A 3 25.07 10.62 7.78
N LEU A 4 24.24 10.38 6.76
CA LEU A 4 23.40 11.40 6.17
C LEU A 4 22.31 11.79 7.17
N LYS A 5 22.12 13.09 7.38
CA LYS A 5 21.09 13.60 8.30
C LYS A 5 19.69 13.31 7.77
N THR A 6 18.72 13.13 8.66
CA THR A 6 17.29 12.95 8.33
C THR A 6 16.76 14.01 7.37
N SER A 7 17.25 15.25 7.47
CA SER A 7 16.88 16.35 6.55
C SER A 7 17.26 16.08 5.09
N PHE A 8 18.36 15.37 4.84
CA PHE A 8 18.79 15.02 3.48
C PHE A 8 17.87 13.96 2.86
N TYR A 9 17.52 12.92 3.60
CA TYR A 9 16.55 11.91 3.13
C TYR A 9 15.17 12.54 2.90
N ARG A 10 14.75 13.45 3.78
CA ARG A 10 13.51 14.19 3.60
C ARG A 10 13.53 15.03 2.32
N MET A 11 14.63 15.73 2.06
CA MET A 11 14.82 16.47 0.81
C MET A 11 14.73 15.55 -0.42
N LEU A 12 15.42 14.40 -0.42
CA LEU A 12 15.36 13.45 -1.55
C LEU A 12 13.94 12.92 -1.78
N TYR A 13 13.22 12.59 -0.72
CA TYR A 13 11.82 12.15 -0.81
C TYR A 13 10.92 13.24 -1.37
N ASP A 14 10.98 14.45 -0.80
CA ASP A 14 10.11 15.58 -1.19
C ASP A 14 10.40 16.08 -2.62
N GLN A 15 11.67 16.02 -3.06
CA GLN A 15 12.13 16.49 -4.37
C GLN A 15 12.19 15.40 -5.43
N SER A 16 11.88 14.14 -5.09
CA SER A 16 11.89 13.04 -6.06
C SER A 16 10.91 13.34 -7.21
N PRO A 17 11.35 13.22 -8.49
CA PRO A 17 10.48 13.42 -9.64
C PRO A 17 9.54 12.22 -9.89
N VAL A 18 9.60 11.18 -9.06
CA VAL A 18 8.75 9.99 -9.12
C VAL A 18 7.69 10.06 -8.02
N SER A 19 6.48 9.57 -8.30
CA SER A 19 5.43 9.43 -7.28
C SER A 19 5.90 8.44 -6.20
N LEU A 20 5.97 8.91 -4.96
CA LEU A 20 6.35 8.10 -3.81
C LEU A 20 5.24 8.12 -2.77
N TRP A 21 5.06 6.96 -2.14
CA TRP A 21 4.07 6.68 -1.13
C TRP A 21 4.75 5.99 0.04
N VAL A 22 4.41 6.41 1.26
CA VAL A 22 4.74 5.70 2.50
C VAL A 22 3.44 5.13 3.02
N GLU A 23 3.38 3.82 3.13
CA GLU A 23 2.17 3.09 3.51
C GLU A 23 2.44 2.19 4.71
N ASP A 24 1.44 2.04 5.56
CA ASP A 24 1.48 1.18 6.73
C ASP A 24 0.58 -0.03 6.51
N PHE A 25 1.23 -1.18 6.32
CA PHE A 25 0.60 -2.49 6.16
C PHE A 25 0.47 -3.25 7.49
N SER A 26 0.73 -2.65 8.65
CA SER A 26 0.77 -3.36 9.93
C SER A 26 -0.55 -4.07 10.28
N GLU A 27 -1.69 -3.41 10.09
CA GLU A 27 -3.00 -4.02 10.35
C GLU A 27 -3.39 -5.06 9.28
N VAL A 28 -2.96 -4.84 8.03
CA VAL A 28 -3.09 -5.83 6.94
C VAL A 28 -2.31 -7.08 7.31
N TYR A 29 -1.05 -6.93 7.72
CA TYR A 29 -0.19 -8.03 8.17
C TYR A 29 -0.84 -8.83 9.30
N ARG A 30 -1.34 -8.17 10.35
CA ARG A 30 -2.03 -8.85 11.45
C ARG A 30 -3.24 -9.63 10.97
N SER A 31 -4.03 -9.06 10.05
CA SER A 31 -5.20 -9.73 9.47
C SER A 31 -4.79 -10.97 8.67
N LEU A 32 -3.75 -10.88 7.84
CA LEU A 32 -3.23 -12.00 7.07
C LEU A 32 -2.68 -13.10 7.98
N MET A 33 -1.97 -12.74 9.06
CA MET A 33 -1.45 -13.72 10.01
C MET A 33 -2.58 -14.42 10.80
N ALA A 34 -3.64 -13.70 11.15
CA ALA A 34 -4.82 -14.30 11.78
C ALA A 34 -5.47 -15.36 10.87
N LEU A 35 -5.65 -15.06 9.58
CA LEU A 35 -6.17 -16.03 8.60
C LEU A 35 -5.27 -17.28 8.51
N LYS A 36 -3.95 -17.11 8.52
CA LYS A 36 -3.02 -18.24 8.53
C LYS A 36 -3.13 -19.08 9.80
N GLN A 37 -3.35 -18.45 10.96
CA GLN A 37 -3.56 -19.15 12.24
C GLN A 37 -4.88 -19.93 12.26
N GLU A 38 -5.90 -19.47 11.52
CA GLU A 38 -7.16 -20.19 11.30
C GLU A 38 -7.02 -21.37 10.31
N GLY A 39 -5.81 -21.62 9.78
CA GLY A 39 -5.52 -22.74 8.88
C GLY A 39 -5.66 -22.41 7.40
N ILE A 40 -5.89 -21.15 7.04
CA ILE A 40 -5.96 -20.72 5.63
C ILE A 40 -4.55 -20.66 5.06
N GLN A 41 -4.24 -21.57 4.13
CA GLN A 41 -2.93 -21.67 3.49
C GLN A 41 -2.86 -20.87 2.18
N ASP A 42 -3.94 -20.86 1.40
CA ASP A 42 -4.03 -20.14 0.13
C ASP A 42 -4.87 -18.85 0.31
N ILE A 43 -4.18 -17.77 0.65
CA ILE A 43 -4.79 -16.44 0.81
C ILE A 43 -5.42 -15.95 -0.49
N LYS A 44 -4.84 -16.29 -1.65
CA LYS A 44 -5.37 -15.86 -2.94
C LYS A 44 -6.72 -16.52 -3.21
N ALA A 45 -6.81 -17.84 -3.05
CA ALA A 45 -8.05 -18.58 -3.21
C ALA A 45 -9.10 -18.13 -2.17
N HIS A 46 -8.68 -17.88 -0.93
CA HIS A 46 -9.56 -17.36 0.12
C HIS A 46 -10.17 -16.00 -0.26
N PHE A 47 -9.36 -15.03 -0.69
CA PHE A 47 -9.85 -13.71 -1.10
C PHE A 47 -10.67 -13.73 -2.39
N HIS A 48 -10.43 -14.69 -3.29
CA HIS A 48 -11.29 -14.91 -4.45
C HIS A 48 -12.67 -15.46 -4.04
N THR A 49 -12.70 -16.38 -3.08
CA THR A 49 -13.94 -16.98 -2.56
C THR A 49 -14.74 -16.01 -1.69
N TYR A 50 -14.03 -15.15 -0.93
CA TYR A 50 -14.58 -14.19 0.03
C TYR A 50 -14.10 -12.75 -0.28
N PRO A 51 -14.60 -12.10 -1.36
CA PRO A 51 -14.15 -10.77 -1.76
C PRO A 51 -14.42 -9.65 -0.75
N GLU A 52 -15.37 -9.85 0.17
CA GLU A 52 -15.58 -8.99 1.34
C GLU A 52 -14.41 -9.03 2.32
N LYS A 53 -13.78 -10.19 2.53
CA LYS A 53 -12.60 -10.31 3.40
C LYS A 53 -11.38 -9.62 2.81
N PHE A 54 -11.22 -9.67 1.49
CA PHE A 54 -10.22 -8.86 0.79
C PHE A 54 -10.46 -7.37 1.03
N ARG A 55 -11.70 -6.89 0.82
CA ARG A 55 -12.06 -5.48 1.04
C ARG A 55 -11.85 -5.03 2.49
N GLU A 56 -12.23 -5.85 3.46
CA GLU A 56 -11.98 -5.60 4.89
C GLU A 56 -10.48 -5.48 5.19
N CYS A 57 -9.64 -6.31 4.57
CA CYS A 57 -8.19 -6.21 4.72
C CYS A 57 -7.64 -4.95 4.05
N THR A 58 -8.05 -4.66 2.80
CA THR A 58 -7.57 -3.49 2.07
C THR A 58 -7.96 -2.19 2.76
N ALA A 59 -9.14 -2.11 3.39
CA ALA A 59 -9.57 -0.94 4.15
C ALA A 59 -8.68 -0.62 5.37
N LYS A 60 -7.86 -1.56 5.82
CA LYS A 60 -6.89 -1.37 6.90
C LYS A 60 -5.54 -0.83 6.42
N LEU A 61 -5.31 -0.78 5.10
CA LEU A 61 -4.13 -0.16 4.53
C LEU A 61 -4.18 1.34 4.78
N ARG A 62 -3.13 1.89 5.38
CA ARG A 62 -3.06 3.31 5.72
C ARG A 62 -1.95 4.00 4.95
N ILE A 63 -2.30 5.06 4.21
CA ILE A 63 -1.32 5.98 3.65
C ILE A 63 -0.78 6.84 4.80
N VAL A 64 0.53 6.82 5.01
CA VAL A 64 1.23 7.58 6.05
C VAL A 64 1.73 8.91 5.50
N ASP A 65 2.35 8.88 4.32
CA ASP A 65 2.85 10.07 3.66
C ASP A 65 2.88 9.88 2.13
N VAL A 66 2.87 10.99 1.41
CA VAL A 66 3.10 11.05 -0.05
C VAL A 66 3.98 12.24 -0.37
N ASN A 67 4.80 12.13 -1.42
CA ASN A 67 5.65 13.25 -1.84
C ASN A 67 4.88 14.26 -2.72
N GLN A 68 5.52 15.38 -3.03
CA GLN A 68 4.91 16.45 -3.83
C GLN A 68 4.57 16.03 -5.26
N THR A 69 5.35 15.11 -5.83
CA THR A 69 5.08 14.55 -7.16
C THR A 69 3.79 13.75 -7.17
N THR A 70 3.53 12.94 -6.15
CA THR A 70 2.25 12.23 -6.00
C THR A 70 1.08 13.20 -5.94
N LEU A 71 1.13 14.25 -5.10
CA LEU A 71 0.03 15.22 -5.01
C LEU A 71 -0.28 15.87 -6.36
N ARG A 72 0.75 16.29 -7.10
CA ARG A 72 0.59 16.86 -8.44
C ARG A 72 0.00 15.86 -9.44
N LEU A 73 0.49 14.62 -9.42
CA LEU A 73 0.05 13.57 -10.35
C LEU A 73 -1.46 13.27 -10.18
N PHE A 74 -1.94 13.23 -8.95
CA PHE A 74 -3.35 12.97 -8.63
C PHE A 74 -4.20 14.24 -8.53
N GLY A 75 -3.63 15.42 -8.78
CA GLY A 75 -4.33 16.71 -8.69
C GLY A 75 -4.86 17.03 -7.29
N ALA A 76 -4.27 16.45 -6.23
CA ALA A 76 -4.71 16.64 -4.85
C ALA A 76 -4.19 17.96 -4.28
N SER A 77 -5.07 18.70 -3.61
CA SER A 77 -4.76 19.99 -3.01
C SER A 77 -3.90 19.87 -1.75
N SER A 78 -3.95 18.72 -1.09
CA SER A 78 -3.16 18.40 0.10
C SER A 78 -3.03 16.89 0.29
N LYS A 79 -2.18 16.49 1.23
CA LYS A 79 -2.06 15.07 1.64
C LYS A 79 -3.37 14.54 2.20
N GLN A 80 -4.04 15.33 3.04
CA GLN A 80 -5.31 14.91 3.64
C GLN A 80 -6.37 14.70 2.56
N ASP A 81 -6.45 15.61 1.59
CA ASP A 81 -7.34 15.49 0.43
C ASP A 81 -7.10 14.19 -0.36
N LEU A 82 -5.83 13.84 -0.61
CA LEU A 82 -5.49 12.57 -1.25
C LEU A 82 -5.91 11.36 -0.41
N ILE A 83 -5.67 11.41 0.91
CA ILE A 83 -6.00 10.32 1.84
C ILE A 83 -7.51 10.10 1.92
N ASP A 84 -8.29 11.17 2.07
CA ASP A 84 -9.75 11.12 2.14
C ASP A 84 -10.35 10.56 0.83
N ASN A 85 -9.67 10.80 -0.29
CA ASN A 85 -10.06 10.31 -1.61
C ASN A 85 -9.33 9.03 -2.06
N SER A 86 -8.56 8.37 -1.18
CA SER A 86 -7.75 7.19 -1.53
C SER A 86 -8.56 6.02 -2.10
N HIS A 87 -9.83 5.89 -1.70
CA HIS A 87 -10.78 4.92 -2.26
C HIS A 87 -11.00 5.09 -3.78
N LYS A 88 -10.75 6.28 -4.34
CA LYS A 88 -10.83 6.54 -5.78
C LYS A 88 -9.58 6.07 -6.52
N ILE A 89 -8.46 5.96 -5.83
CA ILE A 89 -7.14 5.61 -6.36
C ILE A 89 -6.98 4.09 -6.40
N PHE A 90 -7.30 3.41 -5.28
CA PHE A 90 -7.19 1.95 -5.12
C PHE A 90 -8.42 1.18 -5.62
N LYS A 91 -8.92 1.54 -6.81
CA LYS A 91 -10.05 0.86 -7.48
C LYS A 91 -9.57 0.12 -8.74
N GLY A 92 -10.49 -0.61 -9.40
CA GLY A 92 -10.20 -1.28 -10.68
C GLY A 92 -8.94 -2.15 -10.62
N ASP A 93 -8.03 -1.92 -11.56
CA ASP A 93 -6.79 -2.70 -11.73
C ASP A 93 -5.80 -2.55 -10.57
N ALA A 94 -5.90 -1.48 -9.77
CA ALA A 94 -5.09 -1.30 -8.56
C ALA A 94 -5.28 -2.46 -7.57
N LYS A 95 -6.47 -3.08 -7.56
CA LYS A 95 -6.81 -4.19 -6.65
C LYS A 95 -5.92 -5.40 -6.85
N GLU A 96 -5.56 -5.72 -8.09
CA GLU A 96 -4.71 -6.88 -8.40
C GLU A 96 -3.29 -6.68 -7.86
N SER A 97 -2.74 -5.47 -7.99
CA SER A 97 -1.43 -5.13 -7.42
C SER A 97 -1.44 -5.18 -5.89
N VAL A 98 -2.52 -4.71 -5.26
CA VAL A 98 -2.70 -4.79 -3.79
C VAL A 98 -2.86 -6.24 -3.34
N LEU A 99 -3.61 -7.06 -4.08
CA LEU A 99 -3.75 -8.48 -3.79
C LEU A 99 -2.39 -9.19 -3.86
N ALA A 100 -1.60 -8.91 -4.90
CA ALA A 100 -0.27 -9.49 -5.07
C ALA A 100 0.70 -9.09 -3.94
N SER A 101 0.63 -7.84 -3.45
CA SER A 101 1.44 -7.40 -2.31
C SER A 101 1.00 -8.09 -1.00
N MET A 102 -0.30 -8.27 -0.78
CA MET A 102 -0.82 -9.01 0.38
C MET A 102 -0.40 -10.49 0.36
N ILE A 103 -0.43 -11.13 -0.81
CA ILE A 103 0.08 -12.51 -0.97
C ILE A 103 1.56 -12.55 -0.59
N ALA A 104 2.37 -11.61 -1.09
CA ALA A 104 3.80 -11.52 -0.75
C ALA A 104 4.05 -11.40 0.76
N ILE A 105 3.27 -10.54 1.43
CA ILE A 105 3.31 -10.38 2.87
C ILE A 105 2.95 -11.70 3.57
N SER A 106 1.91 -12.39 3.13
CA SER A 106 1.46 -13.66 3.71
C SER A 106 2.51 -14.78 3.58
N GLU A 107 3.35 -14.73 2.56
CA GLU A 107 4.48 -15.64 2.32
C GLU A 107 5.73 -15.25 3.13
N GLY A 108 5.69 -14.15 3.90
CA GLY A 108 6.81 -13.66 4.69
C GLY A 108 7.87 -12.91 3.88
N ARG A 109 7.55 -12.50 2.64
CA ARG A 109 8.46 -11.69 1.82
C ARG A 109 8.57 -10.27 2.39
N LYS A 110 9.79 -9.74 2.37
CA LYS A 110 10.11 -8.37 2.83
C LYS A 110 10.08 -7.32 1.72
N SER A 111 10.03 -7.76 0.47
CA SER A 111 9.93 -6.92 -0.71
C SER A 111 8.97 -7.52 -1.71
N PHE A 112 8.34 -6.64 -2.49
CA PHE A 112 7.43 -6.98 -3.57
C PHE A 112 7.61 -5.96 -4.68
N GLU A 113 7.56 -6.44 -5.93
CA GLU A 113 7.54 -5.62 -7.13
C GLU A 113 6.40 -6.13 -8.02
N GLY A 114 5.67 -5.19 -8.62
CA GLY A 114 4.51 -5.48 -9.45
C GLY A 114 4.13 -4.28 -10.29
N GLN A 115 3.23 -4.49 -11.24
CA GLN A 115 2.66 -3.45 -12.08
C GLN A 115 1.17 -3.29 -11.75
N GLY A 116 0.70 -2.06 -11.70
CA GLY A 116 -0.69 -1.72 -11.44
C GLY A 116 -0.98 -0.30 -11.91
N ILE A 117 -2.27 0.03 -12.02
CA ILE A 117 -2.74 1.36 -12.40
C ILE A 117 -3.39 2.01 -11.18
N ASN A 118 -2.90 3.18 -10.80
CA ASN A 118 -3.52 4.04 -9.80
C ASN A 118 -4.33 5.11 -10.55
N TYR A 119 -5.59 5.30 -10.16
CA TYR A 119 -6.57 6.15 -10.86
C TYR A 119 -6.68 7.57 -10.29
#